data_AF-A0A1J4PYP4-F1
#
_entry.id   AF-A0A1J4PYP4-F1
#
_cell.length_a   1.000
_cell.length_b   1.000
_cell.length_c   1.000
_cell.angle_alpha   90.00
_cell.angle_beta   90.00
_cell.angle_gamma   90.00
#
_symmetry.space_group_name_H-M   'P 1'
#
loop_
_entity.id
_entity.type
_entity.pdbx_description
1 polymer ?
#
loop_
_entity_poly.entity_id
_entity_poly.type
_entity_poly.pdbx_seq_one_letter_code
_entity_poly.pdbx_strand_id
1 'polypeptide(L)'
;MINVRARRTLAASTLVVSLTALLISCSGGSDTASSDTSSPSRGIRTTAPATTAGEPSAATTTAPAQAPEKVRDAFAGLQATYNDGCTTPGNCEYFLGRLHDELARLDKAMRADPQGPGHFKEPLAWLAKLLHEVGDDTSFDNLKKHQDQLTGTRDKINAWMQGHPEDYR
;
A
#
# COMPACT_ATOMS: atom_id res chain seq x y z
N MET A 1 17.23 51.47 -37.65
CA MET A 1 18.23 50.75 -38.46
C MET A 1 19.04 49.91 -37.47
N ILE A 2 19.16 48.58 -37.53
CA ILE A 2 18.82 47.57 -38.55
C ILE A 2 18.10 46.38 -37.86
N ASN A 3 17.19 45.69 -38.57
CA ASN A 3 16.55 44.46 -38.10
C ASN A 3 17.52 43.27 -38.12
N VAL A 4 17.43 42.38 -37.13
CA VAL A 4 17.75 40.95 -37.34
C VAL A 4 16.56 40.11 -36.88
N ARG A 5 16.03 39.32 -37.81
CA ARG A 5 14.82 38.49 -37.68
C ARG A 5 15.19 37.07 -38.08
N ALA A 6 14.51 36.08 -37.48
CA ALA A 6 14.67 34.64 -37.74
C ALA A 6 15.99 34.05 -37.14
N ARG A 7 16.05 32.75 -36.81
CA ARG A 7 15.32 31.62 -37.40
C ARG A 7 14.72 30.67 -36.37
N ARG A 8 13.50 30.20 -36.63
CA ARG A 8 12.93 28.99 -36.02
C ARG A 8 13.55 27.78 -36.72
N THR A 9 14.08 26.83 -35.96
CA THR A 9 14.47 25.50 -36.46
C THR A 9 13.49 24.46 -35.95
N LEU A 10 12.53 24.09 -36.79
CA LEU A 10 11.71 22.90 -36.59
C LEU A 10 12.55 21.69 -37.03
N ALA A 11 12.92 20.82 -36.09
CA ALA A 11 13.51 19.52 -36.37
C ALA A 11 12.49 18.45 -35.97
N ALA A 12 11.84 17.86 -36.96
CA ALA A 12 10.86 16.78 -36.78
C ALA A 12 11.48 15.44 -37.19
N SER A 13 11.97 14.71 -36.19
CA SER A 13 12.54 13.35 -36.23
C SER A 13 12.36 12.77 -34.82
N THR A 14 12.09 11.50 -34.54
CA THR A 14 11.78 10.30 -35.35
C THR A 14 10.37 9.80 -34.91
N LEU A 15 9.87 8.55 -35.04
CA LEU A 15 10.33 7.25 -35.55
C LEU A 15 9.09 6.44 -36.02
N VAL A 16 9.28 5.38 -36.81
CA VAL A 16 8.27 4.33 -37.00
C VAL A 16 8.68 3.11 -36.17
N VAL A 17 7.83 2.71 -35.21
CA VAL A 17 8.02 1.49 -34.41
C VAL A 17 7.05 0.43 -34.88
N SER A 18 7.59 -0.65 -35.45
CA SER A 18 6.81 -1.81 -35.91
C SER A 18 6.34 -2.65 -34.73
N LEU A 19 5.02 -2.80 -34.55
CA LEU A 19 4.46 -3.76 -33.59
C LEU A 19 4.46 -5.17 -34.18
N THR A 20 5.25 -6.07 -33.60
CA THR A 20 5.08 -7.52 -33.77
C THR A 20 4.54 -8.13 -32.48
N ALA A 21 3.22 -8.34 -32.41
CA ALA A 21 2.58 -9.04 -31.31
C ALA A 21 2.63 -10.55 -31.54
N LEU A 22 3.41 -11.27 -30.73
CA LEU A 22 3.29 -12.73 -30.60
C LEU A 22 2.39 -13.02 -29.39
N LEU A 23 1.13 -13.39 -29.66
CA LEU A 23 0.23 -13.94 -28.65
C LEU A 23 0.56 -15.42 -28.45
N ILE A 24 1.40 -15.73 -27.46
CA ILE A 24 1.62 -17.12 -27.02
C ILE A 24 0.57 -17.46 -25.96
N SER A 25 -0.31 -18.39 -26.32
CA SER A 25 -1.34 -18.97 -25.46
C SER A 25 -0.75 -19.97 -24.48
N CYS A 26 -1.16 -19.88 -23.20
CA CYS A 26 -1.09 -20.98 -22.25
C CYS A 26 -2.43 -21.10 -21.52
N SER A 27 -3.31 -21.93 -22.07
CA SER A 27 -4.46 -22.48 -21.36
C SER A 27 -4.03 -23.70 -20.56
N GLY A 28 -4.48 -23.80 -19.31
CA GLY A 28 -4.25 -24.95 -18.43
C GLY A 28 -4.59 -24.58 -16.99
N GLY A 29 -5.39 -25.35 -16.25
CA GLY A 29 -6.20 -26.51 -16.66
C GLY A 29 -7.16 -26.82 -15.52
N SER A 30 -8.37 -27.28 -15.83
CA SER A 30 -9.32 -27.71 -14.81
C SER A 30 -8.79 -28.96 -14.12
N ASP A 31 -8.83 -29.01 -12.79
CA ASP A 31 -9.14 -30.28 -12.13
C ASP A 31 -9.84 -30.13 -10.78
N THR A 32 -10.88 -30.95 -10.64
CA THR A 32 -11.81 -31.06 -9.52
C THR A 32 -11.17 -31.64 -8.27
N ALA A 33 -11.56 -31.12 -7.11
CA ALA A 33 -11.54 -31.87 -5.85
C ALA A 33 -12.74 -31.48 -4.97
N SER A 34 -13.89 -32.12 -5.22
CA SER A 34 -14.95 -32.19 -4.21
C SER A 34 -14.45 -33.03 -3.04
N SER A 35 -14.45 -32.47 -1.84
CA SER A 35 -14.24 -33.22 -0.60
C SER A 35 -15.54 -33.23 0.20
N ASP A 36 -16.39 -34.20 -0.10
CA ASP A 36 -17.46 -34.61 0.81
C ASP A 36 -16.84 -34.99 2.16
N THR A 37 -17.39 -34.45 3.26
CA THR A 37 -17.11 -34.96 4.61
C THR A 37 -18.36 -34.88 5.45
N SER A 38 -19.23 -35.88 5.27
CA SER A 38 -20.36 -36.15 6.16
C SER A 38 -19.96 -37.12 7.25
N SER A 39 -20.00 -36.71 8.53
CA SER A 39 -20.21 -37.55 9.75
C SER A 39 -19.95 -36.75 11.05
N PRO A 40 -20.50 -37.15 12.20
CA PRO A 40 -21.93 -37.36 12.43
C PRO A 40 -22.43 -36.71 13.75
N SER A 41 -23.73 -36.73 13.98
CA SER A 41 -24.40 -36.17 15.16
C SER A 41 -23.86 -36.70 16.50
N ARG A 42 -23.39 -35.80 17.38
CA ARG A 42 -23.13 -36.11 18.81
C ARG A 42 -24.36 -35.76 19.65
N GLY A 43 -25.05 -36.78 20.16
CA GLY A 43 -26.24 -36.62 21.00
C GLY A 43 -25.92 -35.94 22.34
N ILE A 44 -26.79 -35.02 22.75
CA ILE A 44 -26.73 -34.36 24.06
C ILE A 44 -27.72 -35.04 25.00
N ARG A 45 -27.22 -35.61 26.11
CA ARG A 45 -28.04 -35.78 27.32
C ARG A 45 -27.22 -35.94 28.60
N THR A 46 -27.63 -35.15 29.59
CA THR A 46 -27.69 -35.42 31.05
C THR A 46 -26.94 -34.39 31.88
N THR A 47 -27.71 -33.64 32.65
CA THR A 47 -27.29 -32.67 33.66
C THR A 47 -27.28 -33.28 35.06
N ALA A 48 -26.18 -33.09 35.80
CA ALA A 48 -26.19 -32.89 37.26
C ALA A 48 -24.83 -32.29 37.69
N PRO A 49 -24.78 -31.35 38.65
CA PRO A 49 -23.54 -30.66 39.04
C PRO A 49 -22.83 -31.34 40.23
N ALA A 50 -21.51 -31.16 40.32
CA ALA A 50 -20.74 -31.38 41.53
C ALA A 50 -19.64 -30.32 41.67
N THR A 51 -19.53 -29.74 42.86
CA THR A 51 -18.72 -28.56 43.16
C THR A 51 -17.25 -28.89 43.37
N THR A 52 -16.36 -28.23 42.64
CA THR A 52 -15.01 -27.93 43.15
C THR A 52 -14.60 -26.52 42.71
N ALA A 53 -14.52 -25.59 43.66
CA ALA A 53 -13.94 -24.28 43.42
C ALA A 53 -12.41 -24.42 43.33
N GLY A 54 -11.91 -24.55 42.10
CA GLY A 54 -10.50 -24.44 41.76
C GLY A 54 -10.41 -23.49 40.58
N GLU A 55 -10.15 -22.21 40.85
CA GLU A 55 -10.04 -21.17 39.84
C GLU A 55 -8.91 -21.54 38.87
N PRO A 56 -9.20 -21.84 37.58
CA PRO A 56 -8.15 -21.97 36.60
C PRO A 56 -7.62 -20.56 36.35
N SER A 57 -6.50 -20.25 37.00
CA SER A 57 -5.71 -19.03 36.77
C SER A 57 -5.73 -18.72 35.29
N ALA A 58 -6.39 -17.61 34.92
CA ALA A 58 -6.55 -17.24 33.54
C ALA A 58 -5.16 -17.07 32.93
N ALA A 59 -4.75 -18.04 32.12
CA ALA A 59 -3.53 -17.93 31.35
C ALA A 59 -3.73 -16.78 30.38
N THR A 60 -3.23 -15.60 30.77
CA THR A 60 -3.12 -14.45 29.89
C THR A 60 -2.17 -14.85 28.77
N THR A 61 -2.72 -15.43 27.71
CA THR A 61 -2.04 -15.61 26.44
C THR A 61 -1.81 -14.23 25.88
N THR A 62 -0.74 -13.58 26.36
CA THR A 62 -0.16 -12.40 25.74
C THR A 62 0.16 -12.81 24.32
N ALA A 63 -0.69 -12.40 23.37
CA ALA A 63 -0.43 -12.59 21.96
C ALA A 63 0.97 -12.05 21.67
N PRO A 64 1.84 -12.80 20.96
CA PRO A 64 3.18 -12.32 20.64
C PRO A 64 3.09 -10.94 20.01
N ALA A 65 3.92 -10.01 20.48
CA ALA A 65 4.02 -8.69 19.87
C ALA A 65 4.29 -8.88 18.38
N GLN A 66 3.37 -8.43 17.53
CA GLN A 66 3.51 -8.60 16.09
C GLN A 66 4.77 -7.85 15.64
N ALA A 67 5.60 -8.52 14.84
CA ALA A 67 6.79 -7.88 14.29
C ALA A 67 6.40 -6.65 13.45
N PRO A 68 7.22 -5.58 13.42
CA PRO A 68 6.98 -4.47 12.52
C PRO A 68 6.84 -4.91 11.06
N GLU A 69 5.96 -4.23 10.33
CA GLU A 69 5.81 -4.42 8.88
C GLU A 69 7.12 -4.06 8.16
N LYS A 70 7.49 -4.86 7.16
CA LYS A 70 8.68 -4.59 6.34
C LYS A 70 8.42 -3.44 5.39
N VAL A 71 9.42 -2.59 5.16
CA VAL A 71 9.34 -1.46 4.23
C VAL A 71 8.90 -1.90 2.84
N ARG A 72 9.37 -3.07 2.36
CA ARG A 72 8.91 -3.68 1.10
C ARG A 72 7.40 -3.83 0.99
N ASP A 73 6.81 -4.37 2.05
CA ASP A 73 5.42 -4.84 2.03
C ASP A 73 4.49 -3.61 2.20
N ALA A 74 4.86 -2.66 3.07
CA ALA A 74 4.23 -1.34 3.16
C ALA A 74 4.35 -0.53 1.85
N PHE A 75 5.50 -0.58 1.18
CA PHE A 75 5.69 0.10 -0.11
C PHE A 75 4.84 -0.53 -1.21
N ALA A 76 4.67 -1.86 -1.23
CA ALA A 76 3.73 -2.53 -2.13
C ALA A 76 2.28 -2.07 -1.89
N GLY A 77 1.88 -1.87 -0.63
CA GLY A 77 0.61 -1.23 -0.26
C GLY A 77 0.46 0.17 -0.89
N LEU A 78 1.47 1.03 -0.72
CA LEU A 78 1.50 2.36 -1.34
C LEU A 78 1.43 2.30 -2.88
N GLN A 79 2.15 1.35 -3.50
CA GLN A 79 2.11 1.16 -4.96
C GLN A 79 0.73 0.73 -5.46
N ALA A 80 -0.05 -0.03 -4.68
CA ALA A 80 -1.40 -0.43 -5.06
C ALA A 80 -2.35 0.77 -5.30
N THR A 81 -2.08 1.93 -4.66
CA THR A 81 -2.86 3.17 -4.84
C THR A 81 -2.75 3.81 -6.22
N TYR A 82 -1.79 3.40 -7.07
CA TYR A 82 -1.68 3.92 -8.44
C TYR A 82 -2.80 3.44 -9.38
N ASN A 83 -3.54 2.39 -8.98
CA ASN A 83 -4.70 1.90 -9.73
C ASN A 83 -5.99 2.67 -9.41
N ASP A 84 -5.96 3.51 -8.37
CA ASP A 84 -7.09 4.28 -7.86
C ASP A 84 -6.89 5.79 -8.11
N GLY A 85 -7.96 6.57 -7.98
CA GLY A 85 -7.90 8.03 -8.11
C GLY A 85 -9.24 8.74 -7.94
N CYS A 86 -9.18 10.06 -7.81
CA CYS A 86 -10.35 10.96 -7.74
C CYS A 86 -11.03 11.22 -9.09
N THR A 87 -10.53 10.66 -10.19
CA THR A 87 -11.12 10.76 -11.54
C THR A 87 -12.31 9.80 -11.73
N THR A 88 -12.36 8.70 -10.97
CA THR A 88 -13.48 7.76 -10.96
C THR A 88 -14.63 8.33 -10.12
N PRO A 89 -15.87 8.45 -10.66
CA PRO A 89 -17.01 8.96 -9.90
C PRO A 89 -17.25 8.18 -8.60
N GLY A 90 -17.42 8.91 -7.49
CA GLY A 90 -17.64 8.32 -6.16
C GLY A 90 -16.41 7.71 -5.47
N ASN A 91 -15.26 7.59 -6.15
CA ASN A 91 -14.08 6.91 -5.61
C ASN A 91 -13.13 7.80 -4.78
N CYS A 92 -13.26 9.13 -4.90
CA CYS A 92 -12.26 10.06 -4.39
C CYS A 92 -12.04 10.00 -2.87
N GLU A 93 -13.10 9.76 -2.10
CA GLU A 93 -13.02 9.59 -0.64
C GLU A 93 -12.24 8.34 -0.25
N TYR A 94 -12.61 7.19 -0.81
CA TYR A 94 -11.90 5.93 -0.63
C TYR A 94 -10.42 6.04 -1.01
N PHE A 95 -10.14 6.60 -2.19
CA PHE A 95 -8.78 6.78 -2.68
C PHE A 95 -7.92 7.64 -1.75
N LEU A 96 -8.42 8.79 -1.29
CA LEU A 96 -7.63 9.70 -0.46
C LEU A 96 -7.42 9.16 0.95
N GLY A 97 -8.43 8.53 1.56
CA GLY A 97 -8.28 7.83 2.83
C GLY A 97 -7.24 6.72 2.75
N ARG A 98 -7.38 5.83 1.74
CA ARG A 98 -6.40 4.77 1.49
C ARG A 98 -4.99 5.32 1.26
N LEU A 99 -4.84 6.35 0.44
CA LEU A 99 -3.54 6.94 0.12
C LEU A 99 -2.85 7.52 1.37
N HIS A 100 -3.60 8.23 2.21
CA HIS A 100 -3.10 8.71 3.50
C HIS A 100 -2.61 7.54 4.38
N ASP A 101 -3.43 6.49 4.50
CA ASP A 101 -3.13 5.33 5.33
C ASP A 101 -1.90 4.53 4.86
N GLU A 102 -1.70 4.36 3.55
CA GLU A 102 -0.50 3.71 3.03
C GLU A 102 0.76 4.56 3.26
N LEU A 103 0.66 5.89 3.16
CA LEU A 103 1.78 6.80 3.44
C LEU A 103 2.15 6.77 4.94
N ALA A 104 1.16 6.71 5.83
CA ALA A 104 1.37 6.56 7.27
C ALA A 104 1.93 5.16 7.65
N ARG A 105 1.47 4.09 6.99
CA ARG A 105 2.06 2.74 7.12
C ARG A 105 3.53 2.74 6.71
N LEU A 106 3.86 3.35 5.59
CA LEU A 106 5.23 3.39 5.09
C LEU A 106 6.17 4.21 6.00
N ASP A 107 5.72 5.33 6.54
CA ASP A 107 6.46 6.10 7.55
C ASP A 107 6.81 5.23 8.77
N LYS A 108 5.81 4.50 9.30
CA LYS A 108 6.00 3.59 10.43
C LYS A 108 6.97 2.45 10.11
N ALA A 109 6.85 1.84 8.93
CA ALA A 109 7.75 0.76 8.49
C ALA A 109 9.19 1.26 8.35
N MET A 110 9.41 2.40 7.67
CA MET A 110 10.74 3.00 7.49
C MET A 110 11.41 3.42 8.81
N ARG A 111 10.63 3.85 9.82
CA ARG A 111 11.15 4.15 11.17
C ARG A 111 11.50 2.91 11.99
N ALA A 112 10.78 1.81 11.76
CA ALA A 112 10.95 0.55 12.49
C ALA A 112 11.96 -0.42 11.84
N ASP A 113 12.46 -0.08 10.66
CA ASP A 113 13.41 -0.90 9.92
C ASP A 113 14.76 -1.08 10.67
N PRO A 114 15.38 -2.27 10.66
CA PRO A 114 16.68 -2.50 11.31
C PRO A 114 17.84 -1.64 10.81
N GLN A 115 17.79 -1.09 9.59
CA GLN A 115 18.78 -0.13 9.08
C GLN A 115 18.61 1.27 9.71
N GLY A 116 17.46 1.52 10.33
CA GLY A 116 17.13 2.74 11.06
C GLY A 116 16.71 3.92 10.17
N PRO A 117 16.11 4.97 10.76
CA PRO A 117 15.53 6.10 10.02
C PRO A 117 16.57 6.96 9.28
N GLY A 118 17.86 6.77 9.52
CA GLY A 118 18.92 7.41 8.75
C GLY A 118 19.07 6.87 7.33
N HIS A 119 18.62 5.64 7.09
CA HIS A 119 18.62 4.97 5.79
C HIS A 119 17.55 5.56 4.85
N PHE A 120 16.33 5.77 5.36
CA PHE A 120 15.20 6.36 4.62
C PHE A 120 15.05 7.87 4.82
N LYS A 121 16.17 8.61 4.91
CA LYS A 121 16.19 10.01 5.34
C LYS A 121 15.30 10.93 4.48
N GLU A 122 15.42 10.87 3.16
CA GLU A 122 14.63 11.69 2.23
C GLU A 122 13.13 11.31 2.22
N PRO A 123 12.73 10.03 2.06
CA PRO A 123 11.34 9.63 2.22
C PRO A 123 10.71 10.05 3.55
N LEU A 124 11.38 9.81 4.68
CA LEU A 124 10.87 10.17 6.01
C LEU A 124 10.74 11.68 6.21
N ALA A 125 11.58 12.49 5.58
CA ALA A 125 11.46 13.95 5.61
C ALA A 125 10.22 14.43 4.83
N TRP A 126 9.89 13.80 3.69
CA TRP A 126 8.68 14.11 2.93
C TRP A 126 7.41 13.64 3.65
N LEU A 127 7.43 12.44 4.22
CA LEU A 127 6.31 11.89 5.02
C LEU A 127 6.05 12.73 6.27
N ALA A 128 7.07 13.07 7.04
CA ALA A 128 6.91 13.92 8.23
C ALA A 128 6.34 15.31 7.88
N LYS A 129 6.77 15.89 6.74
CA LYS A 129 6.19 17.15 6.26
C LYS A 129 4.72 16.99 5.88
N LEU A 130 4.37 15.98 5.09
CA LEU A 130 2.99 15.71 4.66
C LEU A 130 2.07 15.50 5.86
N LEU A 131 2.43 14.61 6.78
CA LEU A 131 1.61 14.28 7.94
C LEU A 131 1.43 15.50 8.87
N HIS A 132 2.43 16.38 8.96
CA HIS A 132 2.29 17.65 9.66
C HIS A 132 1.35 18.65 8.96
N GLU A 133 1.36 18.71 7.62
CA GLU A 133 0.46 19.58 6.83
C GLU A 133 -0.99 19.08 6.85
N VAL A 134 -1.22 17.76 6.83
CA VAL A 134 -2.56 17.14 6.97
C VAL A 134 -3.08 17.27 8.41
N GLY A 135 -2.24 17.01 9.41
CA GLY A 135 -2.62 17.00 10.82
C GLY A 135 -3.45 15.77 11.21
N ASP A 136 -4.09 15.84 12.39
CA ASP A 136 -4.87 14.72 12.95
C ASP A 136 -6.28 14.56 12.32
N ASP A 137 -6.69 15.50 11.47
CA ASP A 137 -8.00 15.48 10.78
C ASP A 137 -7.92 14.64 9.49
N THR A 138 -8.31 13.37 9.59
CA THR A 138 -8.38 12.43 8.46
C THR A 138 -9.73 12.45 7.72
N SER A 139 -10.58 13.47 7.94
CA SER A 139 -11.84 13.61 7.21
C SER A 139 -11.63 13.80 5.70
N PHE A 140 -12.62 13.39 4.90
CA PHE A 140 -12.57 13.54 3.45
C PHE A 140 -12.30 14.99 3.02
N ASP A 141 -12.95 15.98 3.64
CA ASP A 141 -12.77 17.38 3.28
C ASP A 141 -11.33 17.86 3.51
N ASN A 142 -10.68 17.47 4.60
CA ASN A 142 -9.29 17.82 4.87
C ASN A 142 -8.31 17.05 3.98
N LEU A 143 -8.53 15.75 3.73
CA LEU A 143 -7.71 14.97 2.80
C LEU A 143 -7.87 15.49 1.36
N LYS A 144 -9.07 15.92 0.97
CA LYS A 144 -9.37 16.50 -0.35
C LYS A 144 -8.67 17.84 -0.55
N LYS A 145 -8.63 18.68 0.49
CA LYS A 145 -7.85 19.93 0.52
C LYS A 145 -6.33 19.69 0.34
N HIS A 146 -5.82 18.53 0.77
CA HIS A 146 -4.41 18.14 0.67
C HIS A 146 -4.10 17.11 -0.43
N GLN A 147 -5.02 16.90 -1.40
CA GLN A 147 -4.88 15.88 -2.44
C GLN A 147 -3.54 15.97 -3.22
N ASP A 148 -3.11 17.16 -3.58
CA ASP A 148 -1.91 17.35 -4.41
C ASP A 148 -0.63 17.08 -3.59
N GLN A 149 -0.64 17.38 -2.29
CA GLN A 149 0.43 17.01 -1.36
C GLN A 149 0.48 15.49 -1.15
N LEU A 150 -0.67 14.83 -0.96
CA LEU A 150 -0.76 13.37 -0.80
C LEU A 150 -0.20 12.65 -2.04
N THR A 151 -0.72 12.97 -3.22
CA THR A 151 -0.31 12.34 -4.49
C THR A 151 1.13 12.70 -4.86
N GLY A 152 1.52 13.96 -4.75
CA GLY A 152 2.89 14.41 -5.01
C GLY A 152 3.94 13.84 -4.04
N THR A 153 3.55 13.50 -2.80
CA THR A 153 4.46 12.83 -1.84
C THR A 153 4.62 11.35 -2.19
N ARG A 154 3.52 10.64 -2.50
CA ARG A 154 3.58 9.27 -3.04
C ARG A 154 4.50 9.19 -4.24
N ASP A 155 4.35 10.10 -5.20
CA ASP A 155 5.09 10.08 -6.46
C ASP A 155 6.60 10.33 -6.26
N LYS A 156 6.97 11.21 -5.33
CA LYS A 156 8.38 11.40 -4.91
C LYS A 156 8.95 10.16 -4.23
N ILE A 157 8.21 9.55 -3.31
CA ILE A 157 8.64 8.33 -2.61
C ILE A 157 8.79 7.19 -3.61
N ASN A 158 7.82 6.95 -4.49
CA ASN A 158 7.92 5.93 -5.52
C ASN A 158 9.14 6.16 -6.42
N ALA A 159 9.39 7.40 -6.86
CA ALA A 159 10.59 7.71 -7.65
C ALA A 159 11.90 7.46 -6.88
N TRP A 160 11.97 7.80 -5.58
CA TRP A 160 13.14 7.53 -4.74
C TRP A 160 13.35 6.02 -4.57
N MET A 161 12.31 5.28 -4.18
CA MET A 161 12.37 3.83 -3.97
C MET A 161 12.78 3.11 -5.26
N GLN A 162 12.18 3.43 -6.41
CA GLN A 162 12.58 2.83 -7.70
C GLN A 162 14.03 3.15 -8.11
N GLY A 163 14.61 4.24 -7.60
CA GLY A 163 16.04 4.56 -7.75
C GLY A 163 16.96 3.84 -6.74
N HIS A 164 16.41 3.32 -5.64
CA HIS A 164 17.10 2.67 -4.53
C HIS A 164 16.51 1.27 -4.24
N PRO A 165 16.47 0.36 -5.22
CA PRO A 165 15.76 -0.91 -5.10
C PRO A 165 16.29 -1.84 -4.00
N GLU A 166 17.58 -1.77 -3.70
CA GLU A 166 18.21 -2.63 -2.68
C GLU A 166 17.99 -2.11 -1.25
N ASP A 167 17.51 -0.86 -1.09
CA ASP A 167 17.31 -0.22 0.21
C ASP A 167 16.04 -0.72 0.93
N TYR A 168 15.21 -1.57 0.30
CA TYR A 168 13.93 -2.02 0.87
C TYR A 168 13.50 -3.45 0.51
N ARG A 169 14.35 -4.32 -0.05
CA ARG A 169 13.96 -5.65 -0.59
C ARG A 169 13.94 -6.81 0.42
#